data_AF-A0A7J4DF54-F1
#
_entry.id   AF-A0A7J4DF54-F1
#
_cell.length_a   1.000
_cell.length_b   1.000
_cell.length_c   1.000
_cell.angle_alpha   90.00
_cell.angle_beta   90.00
_cell.angle_gamma   90.00
#
_symmetry.space_group_name_H-M   'P 1'
#
loop_
_entity.id
_entity.type
_entity.pdbx_description
1 polymer ?
#
loop_
_entity_poly.entity_id
_entity_poly.type
_entity_poly.pdbx_seq_one_letter_code
_entity_poly.pdbx_strand_id
1 'polypeptide(L)'
;MPFSLGIAILIPAFLYFYHNREYGGDQRDEFMIGHFREALNANVTFLLAAVIHAILTLVLVGFLTAIVHWIALLSWSFSAQSALKSERPYRYPLTLRIF
;
A
#
# COMPACT_ATOMS: atom_id res chain seq x y z
N MET A 1 -4.93 14.12 -9.24
CA MET A 1 -5.41 13.01 -10.09
C MET A 1 -5.59 11.76 -9.22
N PRO A 2 -6.81 11.28 -8.97
CA PRO A 2 -7.06 10.09 -8.13
C PRO A 2 -6.93 8.75 -8.90
N PHE A 3 -6.72 8.80 -10.22
CA PHE A 3 -6.75 7.62 -11.09
C PHE A 3 -5.51 6.70 -10.99
N SER A 4 -4.43 7.12 -10.32
CA SER A 4 -3.23 6.29 -10.18
C SER A 4 -3.33 5.21 -9.11
N LEU A 5 -4.23 5.34 -8.13
CA LEU A 5 -4.35 4.38 -7.01
C LEU A 5 -4.85 3.01 -7.45
N GLY A 6 -5.79 2.94 -8.40
CA GLY A 6 -6.34 1.68 -8.90
C GLY A 6 -5.30 0.85 -9.67
N ILE A 7 -4.53 1.50 -10.55
CA ILE A 7 -3.45 0.84 -11.30
C ILE A 7 -2.27 0.50 -10.36
N ALA A 8 -1.99 1.33 -9.36
CA ALA A 8 -0.90 1.09 -8.41
C ALA A 8 -1.07 -0.17 -7.55
N ILE A 9 -2.28 -0.72 -7.41
CA ILE A 9 -2.50 -2.02 -6.74
C ILE A 9 -1.96 -3.18 -7.58
N LEU A 10 -1.99 -3.07 -8.92
CA LEU A 10 -1.61 -4.16 -9.81
C LEU A 10 -0.14 -4.55 -9.67
N ILE A 11 0.74 -3.59 -9.40
CA ILE A 11 2.18 -3.83 -9.24
C ILE A 11 2.47 -4.73 -8.01
N PRO A 12 2.12 -4.34 -6.77
CA PRO A 12 2.35 -5.19 -5.60
C PRO A 12 1.52 -6.48 -5.66
N ALA A 13 0.32 -6.46 -6.26
CA ALA A 13 -0.46 -7.68 -6.46
C ALA A 13 0.30 -8.68 -7.35
N PHE A 14 0.75 -8.23 -8.53
CA PHE A 14 1.51 -9.06 -9.45
C PHE A 14 2.80 -9.57 -8.81
N LEU A 15 3.58 -8.69 -8.18
CA LEU A 15 4.84 -9.06 -7.53
C LEU A 15 4.63 -10.05 -6.38
N TYR A 16 3.61 -9.84 -5.55
CA TYR A 16 3.24 -10.76 -4.48
C TYR A 16 2.84 -12.13 -5.02
N PHE A 17 1.89 -12.20 -5.95
CA PHE A 17 1.39 -13.49 -6.46
C PHE A 17 2.44 -14.25 -7.27
N TYR A 18 3.25 -13.55 -8.06
CA TYR A 18 4.32 -14.15 -8.84
C TYR A 18 5.41 -14.74 -7.93
N HIS A 19 5.96 -13.94 -7.01
CA HIS A 19 7.04 -14.43 -6.13
C HIS A 19 6.55 -15.48 -5.13
N ASN A 20 5.35 -15.32 -4.59
CA ASN A 20 4.78 -16.30 -3.65
C ASN A 20 4.57 -17.68 -4.28
N ARG A 21 4.37 -17.77 -5.60
CA ARG A 21 4.26 -19.06 -6.29
C ARG A 21 5.61 -19.66 -6.67
N GLU A 22 6.57 -18.85 -7.08
CA GLU A 22 7.83 -19.34 -7.64
C GLU A 22 8.92 -19.58 -6.58
N TYR A 23 8.94 -18.79 -5.50
CA TYR A 23 10.02 -18.77 -4.51
C TYR A 23 9.56 -19.10 -3.08
N GLY A 24 8.39 -19.71 -2.92
CA GLY A 24 7.88 -20.12 -1.60
C GLY A 24 8.84 -21.09 -0.91
N GLY A 25 9.65 -20.59 0.04
CA GLY A 25 10.59 -21.36 0.84
C GLY A 25 12.05 -20.85 0.87
N ASP A 26 12.44 -19.87 0.05
CA ASP A 26 13.74 -19.18 0.20
C ASP A 26 13.62 -17.97 1.15
N GLN A 27 14.56 -17.83 2.09
CA GLN A 27 14.49 -16.79 3.13
C GLN A 27 14.59 -15.36 2.58
N ARG A 28 15.37 -15.13 1.51
CA ARG A 28 15.50 -13.78 0.93
C ARG A 28 14.24 -13.40 0.17
N ASP A 29 13.64 -14.38 -0.50
CA ASP A 29 12.39 -14.18 -1.22
C ASP A 29 11.21 -14.04 -0.25
N GLU A 30 11.19 -14.75 0.88
CA GLU A 30 10.18 -14.56 1.94
C GLU A 30 10.18 -13.13 2.49
N PHE A 31 11.36 -12.54 2.69
CA PHE A 31 11.47 -11.13 3.07
C PHE A 31 10.82 -10.21 2.03
N MET A 32 11.12 -10.43 0.75
CA MET A 32 10.57 -9.63 -0.34
C MET A 32 9.06 -9.83 -0.53
N ILE A 33 8.58 -11.07 -0.45
CA ILE A 33 7.16 -11.44 -0.46
C ILE A 33 6.42 -10.74 0.68
N GLY A 34 7.02 -10.65 1.88
CA GLY A 34 6.49 -9.90 3.01
C GLY A 34 6.28 -8.41 2.69
N HIS A 35 7.25 -7.78 2.02
CA HIS A 35 7.12 -6.39 1.58
C HIS A 35 6.04 -6.20 0.51
N PHE A 36 5.93 -7.10 -0.47
CA PHE A 36 4.89 -7.03 -1.50
C PHE A 36 3.50 -7.22 -0.92
N ARG A 37 3.37 -8.16 0.02
CA ARG A 37 2.12 -8.44 0.74
C ARG A 37 1.67 -7.23 1.56
N GLU A 38 2.56 -6.63 2.33
CA GLU A 38 2.19 -5.45 3.13
C GLU A 38 1.88 -4.24 2.23
N ALA A 39 2.62 -4.05 1.14
CA ALA A 39 2.31 -3.01 0.15
C ALA A 39 0.94 -3.23 -0.53
N LEU A 40 0.56 -4.48 -0.82
CA LEU A 40 -0.75 -4.82 -1.38
C LEU A 40 -1.87 -4.50 -0.38
N ASN A 41 -1.72 -4.93 0.86
CA ASN A 41 -2.64 -4.63 1.96
C ASN A 41 -2.82 -3.11 2.15
N ALA A 42 -1.71 -2.36 2.12
CA ALA A 42 -1.73 -0.90 2.23
C ALA A 42 -2.49 -0.28 1.06
N ASN A 43 -2.16 -0.62 -0.19
CA ASN A 43 -2.81 -0.03 -1.36
C ASN A 43 -4.32 -0.32 -1.41
N VAL A 44 -4.75 -1.53 -1.00
CA VAL A 44 -6.19 -1.84 -0.87
C VAL A 44 -6.84 -0.96 0.20
N THR A 45 -6.18 -0.75 1.33
CA THR A 45 -6.68 0.11 2.40
C THR A 45 -6.80 1.57 1.94
N PHE A 46 -5.79 2.08 1.24
CA PHE A 46 -5.81 3.43 0.66
C PHE A 46 -6.91 3.58 -0.37
N LEU A 47 -7.13 2.59 -1.23
CA LEU A 47 -8.21 2.63 -2.21
C LEU A 47 -9.58 2.73 -1.52
N LEU A 48 -9.82 1.92 -0.49
CA LEU A 48 -11.08 1.98 0.28
C LEU A 48 -11.25 3.35 0.96
N ALA A 49 -10.20 3.87 1.59
CA ALA A 49 -10.23 5.20 2.18
C ALA A 49 -10.45 6.31 1.13
N ALA A 50 -9.89 6.18 -0.08
CA ALA A 50 -10.13 7.12 -1.17
C ALA A 50 -11.61 7.12 -1.60
N VAL A 51 -12.27 5.96 -1.63
CA VAL A 51 -13.73 5.87 -1.88
C VAL A 51 -14.51 6.60 -0.77
N ILE A 52 -14.13 6.42 0.49
CA ILE A 52 -14.74 7.14 1.62
C ILE A 52 -14.56 8.66 1.46
N HIS A 53 -13.34 9.14 1.16
CA HIS A 53 -13.07 10.56 0.93
C HIS A 53 -13.87 11.12 -0.26
N ALA A 54 -14.05 10.34 -1.34
CA ALA A 54 -14.89 10.74 -2.46
C ALA A 54 -16.34 10.97 -2.05
N ILE A 55 -16.90 10.12 -1.17
CA ILE A 55 -18.24 10.32 -0.60
C ILE A 55 -18.27 11.56 0.32
N LEU A 56 -17.29 11.74 1.20
CA LEU A 56 -17.19 12.92 2.07
C LEU A 56 -17.04 14.23 1.28
N THR A 57 -16.57 14.17 0.04
CA THR A 57 -16.46 15.34 -0.85
C THR A 57 -17.83 15.94 -1.15
N LEU A 58 -18.90 15.12 -1.16
CA LEU A 58 -20.29 15.60 -1.33
C LEU A 58 -20.72 16.55 -0.19
N VAL A 59 -20.13 16.41 1.00
CA VAL A 59 -20.38 17.24 2.18
C VAL A 59 -19.27 18.30 2.36
N LEU A 60 -18.47 18.58 1.32
CA LEU A 60 -17.35 19.53 1.28
C LEU A 60 -16.15 19.23 2.21
N VAL A 61 -16.27 18.28 3.14
CA VAL A 61 -15.17 17.85 4.04
C VAL A 61 -14.15 16.95 3.34
N GLY A 62 -14.55 16.29 2.26
CA GLY A 62 -13.69 15.36 1.52
C GLY A 62 -12.41 15.99 0.96
N PHE A 63 -12.43 17.26 0.56
CA PHE A 63 -11.24 17.93 0.01
C PHE A 63 -10.11 18.07 1.02
N LEU A 64 -10.43 18.47 2.26
CA LEU A 64 -9.45 18.59 3.35
C LEU A 64 -8.85 17.22 3.70
N THR A 65 -9.72 16.22 3.84
CA THR A 65 -9.29 14.88 4.23
C THR A 65 -8.52 14.15 3.12
N ALA A 66 -8.80 14.43 1.86
CA ALA A 66 -8.04 13.92 0.71
C ALA A 66 -6.60 14.43 0.67
N ILE A 67 -6.34 15.68 1.11
CA ILE A 67 -4.96 16.21 1.20
C ILE A 67 -4.17 15.44 2.25
N VAL A 68 -4.74 15.23 3.44
CA VAL A 68 -4.12 14.46 4.53
C VAL A 68 -3.85 13.03 4.07
N HIS A 69 -4.81 12.41 3.40
CA HIS A 69 -4.69 11.08 2.83
C HIS A 69 -3.52 10.96 1.85
N TRP A 70 -3.32 11.97 0.98
CA TRP A 70 -2.20 11.99 0.05
C TRP A 70 -0.84 12.17 0.74
N ILE A 71 -0.77 13.01 1.78
CA ILE A 71 0.45 13.18 2.59
C ILE A 71 0.81 11.87 3.30
N ALA A 72 -0.18 11.15 3.84
CA ALA A 72 0.04 9.85 4.49
C ALA A 72 0.61 8.82 3.49
N LEU A 73 0.05 8.74 2.28
CA LEU A 73 0.55 7.87 1.21
C LEU A 73 2.02 8.15 0.90
N LEU A 74 2.38 9.42 0.74
CA LEU A 74 3.74 9.83 0.44
C LEU A 74 4.71 9.49 1.58
N SER A 75 4.33 9.82 2.83
CA SER A 75 5.15 9.56 4.02
C SER A 75 5.43 8.06 4.23
N TRP A 76 4.40 7.21 4.07
CA TRP A 76 4.57 5.77 4.26
C TRP A 76 5.34 5.13 3.12
N SER A 77 5.21 5.64 1.89
CA SER A 77 6.03 5.18 0.75
C SER A 77 7.53 5.40 1.00
N PHE A 78 7.91 6.58 1.49
CA PHE A 78 9.31 6.85 1.85
C PHE A 78 9.80 5.97 3.00
N SER A 79 8.95 5.75 4.00
CA SER A 79 9.28 4.90 5.16
C SER A 79 9.47 3.43 4.75
N ALA A 80 8.62 2.91 3.87
CA ALA A 80 8.73 1.57 3.32
C ALA A 80 10.02 1.40 2.49
N GLN A 81 10.35 2.38 1.65
CA GLN A 81 11.58 2.35 0.86
C GLN A 81 12.84 2.45 1.74
N SER A 82 12.80 3.25 2.80
CA SER A 82 13.90 3.35 3.78
C SER A 82 14.12 2.03 4.53
N ALA A 83 13.03 1.36 4.94
CA ALA A 83 13.08 0.08 5.61
C ALA A 83 13.63 -1.04 4.70
N LEU A 84 13.19 -1.07 3.44
CA LEU A 84 13.69 -2.02 2.44
C LEU A 84 15.20 -1.87 2.24
N LYS A 85 15.71 -0.64 2.12
CA LYS A 85 17.15 -0.36 2.03
C LYS A 85 17.93 -0.74 3.30
N SER A 86 17.26 -0.78 4.44
CA SER A 86 17.85 -1.16 5.71
C SER A 86 17.70 -2.66 6.00
N GLU A 87 17.20 -3.46 5.05
CA GLU A 87 16.87 -4.89 5.21
C GLU A 87 15.96 -5.17 6.43
N ARG A 88 15.07 -4.21 6.73
CA ARG A 88 14.13 -4.31 7.85
C ARG A 88 12.70 -4.46 7.34
N PRO A 89 11.90 -5.36 7.93
CA PRO A 89 10.50 -5.49 7.56
C PRO A 89 9.76 -4.21 7.92
N TYR A 90 8.90 -3.75 7.02
CA TYR A 90 8.07 -2.57 7.24
C TYR A 90 6.60 -2.96 7.31
N ARG A 91 5.90 -2.42 8.31
CA ARG A 91 4.46 -2.55 8.47
C ARG A 91 3.82 -1.20 8.28
N TYR A 92 2.91 -1.11 7.31
CA TYR A 92 2.22 0.14 7.05
C TYR A 92 1.23 0.39 8.21
N PRO A 93 1.23 1.58 8.81
CA PRO A 93 0.26 1.93 9.83
C PRO A 93 -1.14 2.03 9.22
N LEU A 94 -2.18 1.84 10.05
CA LEU A 94 -3.59 1.98 9.65
C LEU A 94 -3.97 1.18 8.39
N THR A 95 -3.37 0.00 8.23
CA THR A 95 -3.55 -0.88 7.07
C THR A 95 -4.34 -2.13 7.46
N LEU A 96 -5.34 -2.48 6.64
CA LEU A 96 -6.07 -3.74 6.75
C LEU A 96 -5.21 -4.87 6.17
N ARG A 97 -4.97 -5.91 6.97
CA ARG A 97 -4.19 -7.09 6.55
C ARG A 97 -5.12 -8.21 6.11
N ILE A 98 -5.24 -8.38 4.80
CA ILE A 98 -6.19 -9.30 4.16
C ILE A 98 -5.44 -10.47 3.51
N PHE A 99 -4.30 -10.17 2.89
CA PHE A 99 -3.39 -11.15 2.30
C PHE A 99 -2.27 -11.50 3.28
#